data_AF-U1GFC4-F1
#
_entry.id   AF-U1GFC4-F1
#
_cell.length_a   1.000
_cell.length_b   1.000
_cell.length_c   1.000
_cell.angle_alpha   90.00
_cell.angle_beta   90.00
_cell.angle_gamma   90.00
#
_symmetry.space_group_name_H-M   'P 1'
#
loop_
_entity.id
_entity.type
_entity.pdbx_description
1 polymer ?
#
loop_
_entity_poly.entity_id
_entity_poly.type
_entity_poly.pdbx_seq_one_letter_code
_entity_poly.pdbx_strand_id
1 'polypeptide(L)'
;MTEETDSHNPLVSDRRSDSNLTVSLHPLVLLTISDHITRHQVRGYSGSIVGALLGQQKGREITLEHAFNCSVQKDKQNQTILDTEWFEHRLQQYKDVHKVPALDIAGWFTLCPESGPTSAFLPIHKQFLAQNESSLLLAFHPSAISSSTPSSSNGKLPLTIYETIYEGEPTKQDDSMQIDGEDTSGLRFRSIPYTIETDETEMIAVDYVAKGGGNAVAVASADTEAPASPEAKEREDRKGKRRADESPEARKAFDDITVTNILSPEEDDQIASLTTRLNSVRMLQSRLSLLSTYINSLPPINVSDPESETTLNPANLPHLRNIKALITRLSLLSPHSDTPASTLSTTSVPVTPVPTQPQIDPLTHAQQAQTNDVNLSSLLALLGQDVQGLSELGRKFAIVEAARQSKGKKIGGGGGGAMGMGMGFPGYGGGGGGGGAGDDSLMT
;
A
#
# COMPACT_ATOMS: atom_id res chain seq x y z
N MET A 1 2.22 -5.80 50.90
CA MET A 1 3.20 -4.92 50.22
C MET A 1 3.75 -5.71 49.06
N THR A 2 3.11 -5.57 47.90
CA THR A 2 3.60 -6.07 46.62
C THR A 2 4.41 -4.94 46.01
N GLU A 3 5.73 -5.11 45.97
CA GLU A 3 6.62 -4.20 45.26
C GLU A 3 6.32 -4.30 43.76
N GLU A 4 5.82 -3.22 43.18
CA GLU A 4 5.81 -3.01 41.73
C GLU A 4 7.27 -2.86 41.30
N THR A 5 7.84 -3.89 40.68
CA THR A 5 9.15 -3.80 40.06
C THR A 5 8.98 -3.09 38.71
N ASP A 6 9.38 -1.82 38.66
CA ASP A 6 9.60 -1.09 37.41
C ASP A 6 10.58 -1.91 36.55
N SER A 7 10.04 -2.59 35.53
CA SER A 7 10.77 -3.50 34.63
C SER A 7 11.44 -2.71 33.51
N HIS A 8 12.40 -1.86 33.88
CA HIS A 8 13.19 -1.09 32.93
C HIS A 8 14.16 -2.01 32.18
N ASN A 9 14.09 -2.05 30.85
CA ASN A 9 15.00 -2.85 30.04
C ASN A 9 16.34 -2.10 29.90
N PRO A 10 17.46 -2.63 30.43
CA PRO A 10 18.75 -1.92 30.44
C PRO A 10 19.33 -1.66 29.05
N LEU A 11 18.81 -2.34 28.02
CA LEU A 11 19.21 -2.15 26.63
C LEU A 11 18.42 -1.07 25.92
N VAL A 12 17.34 -0.55 26.52
CA VAL A 12 16.54 0.54 25.97
C VAL A 12 16.95 1.86 26.63
N SER A 13 17.32 2.85 25.83
CA SER A 13 17.56 4.20 26.31
C SER A 13 16.28 5.03 26.26
N ASP A 14 15.94 5.67 27.38
CA ASP A 14 14.83 6.63 27.46
C ASP A 14 15.21 8.04 26.98
N ARG A 15 16.48 8.24 26.61
CA ARG A 15 16.95 9.54 26.11
C ARG A 15 16.23 9.85 24.81
N ARG A 16 15.76 11.09 24.65
CA ARG A 16 15.12 11.55 23.42
C ARG A 16 16.10 11.51 22.25
N SER A 17 15.58 11.22 21.05
CA SER A 17 16.39 11.13 19.83
C SER A 17 17.05 12.47 19.50
N ASP A 18 18.37 12.52 19.61
CA ASP A 18 19.19 13.68 19.21
C ASP A 18 19.55 13.66 17.72
N SER A 19 19.37 12.51 17.04
CA SER A 19 19.81 12.24 15.67
C SER A 19 18.96 12.94 14.59
N ASN A 20 17.74 13.41 14.92
CA ASN A 20 16.74 13.90 13.95
C ASN A 20 16.57 12.95 12.75
N LEU A 21 16.71 11.65 12.97
CA LEU A 21 16.56 10.63 11.95
C LEU A 21 15.08 10.43 11.62
N THR A 22 14.73 10.44 10.34
CA THR A 22 13.38 10.15 9.87
C THR A 22 13.38 8.83 9.14
N VAL A 23 12.53 7.89 9.57
CA VAL A 23 12.40 6.58 8.93
C VAL A 23 11.08 6.49 8.19
N SER A 24 11.16 6.17 6.92
CA SER A 24 10.02 5.90 6.05
C SER A 24 9.98 4.41 5.75
N LEU A 25 8.83 3.77 5.96
CA LEU A 25 8.67 2.33 5.83
C LEU A 25 7.66 2.02 4.73
N HIS A 26 8.08 1.26 3.73
CA HIS A 26 7.18 0.79 2.67
C HIS A 26 6.31 -0.39 3.16
N PRO A 27 5.02 -0.45 2.75
CA PRO A 27 4.13 -1.56 3.10
C PRO A 27 4.65 -2.94 2.67
N LEU A 28 5.41 -3.01 1.58
CA LEU A 28 5.99 -4.27 1.08
C LEU A 28 6.89 -4.94 2.14
N VAL A 29 7.65 -4.15 2.90
CA VAL A 29 8.48 -4.65 4.01
C VAL A 29 7.61 -5.33 5.06
N LEU A 30 6.50 -4.69 5.45
CA LEU A 30 5.58 -5.22 6.45
C LEU A 30 4.93 -6.54 6.00
N LEU A 31 4.50 -6.59 4.75
CA LEU A 31 3.92 -7.80 4.16
C LEU A 31 4.93 -8.94 4.10
N THR A 32 6.19 -8.64 3.75
CA THR A 32 7.26 -9.63 3.70
C THR A 32 7.61 -10.18 5.08
N ILE A 33 7.72 -9.30 6.09
CA ILE A 33 7.95 -9.71 7.48
C ILE A 33 6.80 -10.59 7.98
N SER A 34 5.55 -10.20 7.68
CA SER A 34 4.36 -10.98 8.05
C SER A 34 4.32 -12.35 7.37
N ASP A 35 4.59 -12.44 6.06
CA ASP A 35 4.71 -13.72 5.35
C ASP A 35 5.81 -14.59 5.98
N HIS A 36 6.96 -14.01 6.32
CA HIS A 36 8.05 -14.76 6.93
C HIS A 36 7.64 -15.35 8.29
N ILE A 37 7.01 -14.54 9.15
CA ILE A 37 6.57 -14.97 10.48
C ILE A 37 5.52 -16.08 10.35
N THR A 38 4.49 -15.86 9.53
CA THR A 38 3.40 -16.83 9.34
C THR A 38 3.91 -18.15 8.74
N ARG A 39 4.78 -18.08 7.73
CA ARG A 39 5.42 -19.26 7.11
C ARG A 39 6.26 -20.03 8.11
N HIS A 40 7.01 -19.34 8.97
CA HIS A 40 7.83 -19.96 10.00
C HIS A 40 6.96 -20.69 11.05
N GLN A 41 5.85 -20.07 11.46
CA GLN A 41 4.88 -20.66 12.39
C GLN A 41 4.18 -21.89 11.80
N VAL A 42 3.65 -21.80 10.57
CA VAL A 42 2.92 -22.90 9.91
C VAL A 42 3.81 -24.10 9.63
N ARG A 43 5.08 -23.87 9.30
CA ARG A 43 6.04 -24.95 9.04
C ARG A 43 6.63 -25.56 10.32
N GLY A 44 6.37 -24.96 11.49
CA GLY A 44 6.89 -25.44 12.77
C GLY A 44 8.41 -25.34 12.90
N TYR A 45 9.05 -24.41 12.19
CA TYR A 45 10.48 -24.17 12.36
C TYR A 45 10.75 -23.62 13.77
N SER A 46 11.82 -24.09 14.41
CA SER A 46 12.17 -23.77 15.80
C SER A 46 13.38 -22.81 15.91
N GLY A 47 13.61 -22.00 14.87
CA GLY A 47 14.70 -21.02 14.80
C GLY A 47 14.31 -19.60 15.22
N SER A 48 15.31 -18.75 15.46
CA SER A 48 15.10 -17.30 15.59
C SER A 48 14.76 -16.71 14.23
N ILE A 49 13.70 -15.91 14.16
CA ILE A 49 13.29 -15.22 12.94
C ILE A 49 14.14 -13.97 12.79
N VAL A 50 15.02 -13.97 11.80
CA VAL A 50 15.90 -12.85 11.47
C VAL A 50 15.79 -12.57 9.99
N GLY A 51 15.74 -11.30 9.63
CA GLY A 51 15.88 -10.88 8.24
C GLY A 51 16.51 -9.51 8.12
N ALA A 52 16.91 -9.19 6.90
CA ALA A 52 17.59 -7.95 6.56
C ALA A 52 16.61 -6.97 5.91
N LEU A 53 16.87 -5.69 6.12
CA LEU A 53 16.12 -4.58 5.57
C LEU A 53 17.01 -3.82 4.60
N LEU A 54 16.52 -3.65 3.38
CA LEU A 54 17.17 -2.92 2.31
C LEU A 54 16.45 -1.59 2.09
N GLY A 55 17.23 -0.57 1.79
CA GLY A 55 16.71 0.78 1.74
C GLY A 55 17.66 1.77 1.10
N GLN A 56 17.22 3.03 1.05
CA GLN A 56 18.07 4.16 0.69
C GLN A 56 18.28 5.05 1.90
N GLN A 57 19.51 5.54 2.05
CA GLN A 57 19.84 6.58 3.01
C GLN A 57 20.13 7.88 2.28
N LYS A 58 19.24 8.87 2.45
CA LYS A 58 19.39 10.23 1.92
C LYS A 58 19.66 11.18 3.09
N GLY A 59 20.93 11.29 3.47
CA GLY A 59 21.33 12.09 4.63
C GLY A 59 20.78 11.53 5.93
N ARG A 60 19.75 12.17 6.50
CA ARG A 60 19.07 11.76 7.75
C ARG A 60 17.72 11.08 7.52
N GLU A 61 17.35 10.88 6.27
CA GLU A 61 16.16 10.13 5.91
C GLU A 61 16.57 8.73 5.48
N ILE A 62 15.99 7.72 6.14
CA ILE A 62 16.18 6.31 5.79
C ILE A 62 14.84 5.78 5.31
N THR A 63 14.82 5.30 4.08
CA THR A 63 13.67 4.63 3.47
C THR A 63 13.90 3.12 3.54
N LEU A 64 12.95 2.37 4.06
CA LEU A 64 12.98 0.92 4.16
C LEU A 64 12.03 0.36 3.09
N GLU A 65 12.59 -0.11 1.99
CA GLU A 65 11.82 -0.46 0.78
C GLU A 65 11.61 -1.97 0.64
N HIS A 66 12.66 -2.74 0.91
CA HIS A 66 12.66 -4.18 0.68
C HIS A 66 13.15 -4.93 1.92
N ALA A 67 12.69 -6.16 2.09
CA ALA A 67 13.14 -7.04 3.15
C ALA A 67 13.36 -8.45 2.62
N PHE A 68 14.28 -9.17 3.23
CA PHE A 68 14.47 -10.59 2.93
C PHE A 68 14.89 -11.36 4.17
N ASN A 69 14.59 -12.65 4.17
CA ASN A 69 14.83 -13.53 5.31
C ASN A 69 16.31 -13.92 5.34
N CYS A 70 16.93 -13.94 6.52
CA CYS A 70 18.31 -14.35 6.68
C CYS A 70 18.41 -15.82 7.09
N SER A 71 19.42 -16.52 6.56
CA SER A 71 19.81 -17.83 7.08
C SER A 71 20.59 -17.64 8.37
N VAL A 72 20.22 -18.40 9.39
CA VAL A 72 20.73 -18.25 10.75
C VAL A 72 21.21 -19.60 11.26
N GLN A 73 22.40 -19.61 11.85
CA GLN A 73 23.03 -20.78 12.43
C GLN A 73 23.21 -20.57 13.95
N LYS A 74 23.39 -21.67 14.68
CA LYS A 74 23.76 -21.62 16.09
C LYS A 74 25.26 -21.88 16.21
N ASP A 75 25.96 -20.96 16.85
CA ASP A 75 27.37 -21.16 17.16
C ASP A 75 27.58 -22.18 18.29
N LYS A 76 28.82 -22.58 18.54
CA LYS A 76 29.28 -23.45 19.63
C LYS A 76 28.80 -22.99 21.01
N GLN A 77 28.53 -21.70 21.18
CA GLN A 77 28.01 -21.09 22.40
C GLN A 77 26.47 -21.03 22.45
N ASN A 78 25.79 -21.71 21.51
CA ASN A 78 24.33 -21.68 21.32
C ASN A 78 23.77 -20.27 21.08
N GLN A 79 24.63 -19.35 20.63
CA GLN A 79 24.24 -18.02 20.18
C GLN A 79 23.82 -18.07 18.72
N THR A 80 22.79 -17.31 18.41
CA THR A 80 22.26 -17.16 17.07
C THR A 80 23.21 -16.26 16.27
N ILE A 81 23.77 -16.79 15.18
CA ILE A 81 24.72 -16.09 14.28
C ILE A 81 24.22 -16.15 12.84
N LEU A 82 24.59 -15.16 12.05
CA LEU A 82 24.21 -15.07 10.66
C LEU A 82 25.16 -15.89 9.78
N ASP A 83 24.61 -16.57 8.77
CA ASP A 83 25.41 -17.26 7.76
C ASP A 83 26.01 -16.23 6.78
N THR A 84 27.23 -15.79 7.07
CA THR A 84 27.88 -14.68 6.35
C THR A 84 28.01 -14.94 4.85
N GLU A 85 28.42 -16.14 4.44
CA GLU A 85 28.62 -16.47 3.03
C GLU A 85 27.28 -16.45 2.27
N TRP A 86 26.26 -17.08 2.85
CA TRP A 86 24.91 -17.06 2.27
C TRP A 86 24.37 -15.63 2.18
N PHE A 87 24.59 -14.83 3.22
CA PHE A 87 24.10 -13.46 3.30
C PHE A 87 24.77 -12.51 2.32
N GLU A 88 26.09 -12.54 2.22
CA GLU A 88 26.82 -11.70 1.26
C GLU A 88 26.37 -12.00 -0.18
N HIS A 89 26.25 -13.28 -0.52
CA HIS A 89 25.74 -13.69 -1.83
C HIS A 89 24.30 -13.21 -2.05
N ARG A 90 23.43 -13.35 -1.03
CA ARG A 90 22.03 -12.91 -1.14
C ARG A 90 21.91 -11.39 -1.25
N LEU A 91 22.70 -10.65 -0.47
CA LEU A 91 22.78 -9.19 -0.53
C LEU A 91 23.22 -8.73 -1.91
N GLN A 92 24.25 -9.36 -2.48
CA GLN A 92 24.72 -9.06 -3.83
C GLN A 92 23.63 -9.31 -4.89
N GLN A 93 22.87 -10.39 -4.79
CA GLN A 93 21.74 -10.66 -5.69
C GLN A 93 20.70 -9.53 -5.67
N TYR A 94 20.37 -9.00 -4.49
CA TYR A 94 19.44 -7.87 -4.38
C TYR A 94 20.05 -6.59 -4.95
N LYS A 95 21.33 -6.31 -4.70
CA LYS A 95 22.04 -5.16 -5.29
C LYS A 95 22.08 -5.23 -6.82
N ASP A 96 22.22 -6.43 -7.39
CA ASP A 96 22.24 -6.63 -8.84
C ASP A 96 20.87 -6.42 -9.51
N VAL A 97 19.77 -6.72 -8.80
CA VAL A 97 18.40 -6.48 -9.27
C VAL A 97 18.02 -5.01 -9.08
N HIS A 98 18.36 -4.42 -7.94
CA HIS A 98 18.05 -3.04 -7.58
C HIS A 98 19.24 -2.11 -7.86
N LYS A 99 19.56 -1.93 -9.15
CA LYS A 99 20.62 -0.99 -9.58
C LYS A 99 20.17 0.47 -9.55
N VAL A 100 18.90 0.73 -9.82
CA VAL A 100 18.30 2.06 -9.84
C VAL A 100 16.85 1.96 -9.30
N PRO A 101 16.57 2.52 -8.11
CA PRO A 101 17.52 3.07 -7.16
C PRO A 101 18.42 1.98 -6.56
N ALA A 102 19.65 2.37 -6.21
CA ALA A 102 20.60 1.46 -5.55
C ALA A 102 20.18 1.26 -4.08
N LEU A 103 19.74 0.06 -3.75
CA LEU A 103 19.37 -0.30 -2.38
C LEU A 103 20.56 -0.93 -1.65
N ASP A 104 20.79 -0.49 -0.42
CA ASP A 104 21.80 -1.07 0.46
C ASP A 104 21.18 -1.52 1.78
N ILE A 105 21.94 -2.27 2.58
CA ILE A 105 21.54 -2.72 3.90
C ILE A 105 21.28 -1.51 4.79
N ALA A 106 20.04 -1.35 5.24
CA ALA A 106 19.60 -0.27 6.11
C ALA A 106 19.38 -0.75 7.55
N GLY A 107 19.14 -2.05 7.74
CA GLY A 107 18.93 -2.62 9.05
C GLY A 107 18.54 -4.09 9.01
N TRP A 108 17.94 -4.56 10.09
CA TRP A 108 17.45 -5.91 10.22
C TRP A 108 16.16 -5.96 11.04
N PHE A 109 15.41 -7.05 10.91
CA PHE A 109 14.17 -7.25 11.64
C PHE A 109 14.17 -8.57 12.41
N THR A 110 13.41 -8.59 13.51
CA THR A 110 13.22 -9.78 14.35
C THR A 110 11.92 -9.68 15.16
N LEU A 111 11.58 -10.79 15.82
CA LEU A 111 10.51 -10.83 16.82
C LEU A 111 11.03 -10.35 18.17
N CYS A 112 10.26 -9.50 18.84
CA CYS A 112 10.63 -8.87 20.09
C CYS A 112 9.44 -8.85 21.07
N PRO A 113 9.63 -9.11 22.37
CA PRO A 113 8.61 -8.82 23.36
C PRO A 113 8.35 -7.31 23.45
N GLU A 114 7.19 -6.91 24.00
CA GLU A 114 6.85 -5.49 24.21
C GLU A 114 7.82 -4.77 25.17
N SER A 115 8.54 -5.53 26.01
CA SER A 115 9.60 -5.03 26.88
C SER A 115 10.86 -4.54 26.13
N GLY A 116 10.93 -4.72 24.81
CA GLY A 116 12.05 -4.26 23.98
C GLY A 116 13.16 -5.29 23.77
N PRO A 117 14.27 -4.88 23.13
CA PRO A 117 15.33 -5.78 22.67
C PRO A 117 16.00 -6.55 23.81
N THR A 118 16.32 -7.82 23.56
CA THR A 118 17.01 -8.71 24.51
C THR A 118 18.50 -8.77 24.23
N SER A 119 19.33 -9.06 25.24
CA SER A 119 20.79 -9.22 25.09
C SER A 119 21.20 -10.28 24.06
N ALA A 120 20.35 -11.27 23.81
CA ALA A 120 20.53 -12.28 22.77
C ALA A 120 20.61 -11.69 21.34
N PHE A 121 20.14 -10.46 21.14
CA PHE A 121 20.20 -9.78 19.84
C PHE A 121 21.53 -9.08 19.57
N LEU A 122 22.32 -8.80 20.62
CA LEU A 122 23.58 -8.06 20.48
C LEU A 122 24.58 -8.72 19.53
N PRO A 123 24.81 -10.05 19.55
CA PRO A 123 25.78 -10.68 18.64
C PRO A 123 25.39 -10.51 17.16
N ILE A 124 24.11 -10.74 16.84
CA ILE A 124 23.59 -10.56 15.47
C ILE A 124 23.64 -9.09 15.08
N HIS A 125 23.24 -8.20 15.98
CA HIS A 125 23.23 -6.78 15.72
C HIS A 125 24.63 -6.25 15.39
N LYS A 126 25.67 -6.73 16.08
CA LYS A 126 27.07 -6.40 15.75
C LYS A 126 27.47 -6.85 14.34
N GLN A 127 27.00 -8.02 13.90
CA GLN A 127 27.27 -8.49 12.53
C GLN A 127 26.62 -7.57 11.48
N PHE A 128 25.42 -7.05 11.74
CA PHE A 128 24.81 -6.04 10.89
C PHE A 128 25.50 -4.68 10.97
N LEU A 129 25.97 -4.27 12.15
CA LEU A 129 26.75 -3.03 12.32
C LEU A 129 28.07 -3.06 11.55
N ALA A 130 28.71 -4.23 11.44
CA ALA A 130 29.92 -4.40 10.63
C ALA A 130 29.66 -4.16 9.13
N GLN A 131 28.43 -4.34 8.66
CA GLN A 131 28.03 -4.10 7.28
C GLN A 131 27.50 -2.66 7.07
N ASN A 132 26.78 -2.12 8.06
CA ASN A 132 26.33 -0.74 8.09
C ASN A 132 26.39 -0.18 9.52
N GLU A 133 27.23 0.82 9.73
CA GLU A 133 27.46 1.50 11.02
C GLU A 133 26.19 2.09 11.64
N SER A 134 25.17 2.40 10.83
CA SER A 134 23.86 2.94 11.26
C SER A 134 22.72 1.94 11.07
N SER A 135 22.98 0.64 11.20
CA SER A 135 21.97 -0.42 11.04
C SER A 135 20.80 -0.25 12.02
N LEU A 136 19.59 -0.10 11.49
CA LEU A 136 18.36 -0.07 12.29
C LEU A 136 17.92 -1.46 12.75
N LEU A 137 17.18 -1.51 13.86
CA LEU A 137 16.49 -2.71 14.34
C LEU A 137 14.98 -2.50 14.27
N LEU A 138 14.30 -3.26 13.40
CA LEU A 138 12.84 -3.33 13.36
C LEU A 138 12.37 -4.50 14.23
N ALA A 139 11.74 -4.16 15.35
CA ALA A 139 11.17 -5.10 16.29
C ALA A 139 9.67 -5.29 16.02
N PHE A 140 9.28 -6.51 15.71
CA PHE A 140 7.88 -6.89 15.58
C PHE A 140 7.37 -7.53 16.87
N HIS A 141 6.21 -7.08 17.36
CA HIS A 141 5.65 -7.50 18.64
C HIS A 141 4.46 -8.45 18.44
N PRO A 142 4.67 -9.79 18.50
CA PRO A 142 3.58 -10.73 18.27
C PRO A 142 2.49 -10.65 19.35
N SER A 143 2.87 -10.38 20.61
CA SER A 143 1.93 -10.25 21.73
C SER A 143 0.93 -9.11 21.54
N ALA A 144 1.33 -8.02 20.87
CA ALA A 144 0.49 -6.86 20.61
C ALA A 144 -0.67 -7.19 19.64
N ILE A 145 -0.52 -8.23 18.82
CA ILE A 145 -1.55 -8.70 17.89
C ILE A 145 -2.59 -9.54 18.61
N SER A 146 -2.14 -10.39 19.53
CA SER A 146 -3.02 -11.26 20.32
C SER A 146 -3.81 -10.49 21.38
N SER A 147 -3.25 -9.40 21.92
CA SER A 147 -3.91 -8.52 22.89
C SER A 147 -4.82 -7.49 22.25
N SER A 148 -4.62 -7.17 20.96
CA SER A 148 -5.51 -6.27 20.23
C SER A 148 -6.82 -6.97 19.83
N THR A 149 -7.88 -6.75 20.61
CA THR A 149 -9.23 -6.84 20.06
C THR A 149 -9.35 -5.83 18.90
N PRO A 150 -10.02 -6.17 17.79
CA PRO A 150 -10.09 -5.33 16.57
C PRO A 150 -10.67 -3.92 16.81
N SER A 151 -11.34 -3.69 17.95
CA SER A 151 -11.91 -2.40 18.34
C SER A 151 -11.03 -1.56 19.28
N SER A 152 -9.90 -2.10 19.78
CA SER A 152 -9.10 -1.48 20.86
C SER A 152 -7.65 -1.19 20.47
N SER A 153 -7.16 -1.69 19.33
CA SER A 153 -5.91 -1.17 18.78
C SER A 153 -6.14 0.25 18.30
N ASN A 154 -5.38 1.21 18.82
CA ASN A 154 -5.54 2.63 18.54
C ASN A 154 -5.04 3.01 17.11
N GLY A 155 -5.17 2.08 16.16
CA GLY A 155 -4.58 2.11 14.82
C GLY A 155 -3.05 2.06 14.83
N LYS A 156 -2.42 1.63 15.93
CA LYS A 156 -0.96 1.52 16.02
C LYS A 156 -0.52 0.14 15.53
N LEU A 157 0.42 0.11 14.58
CA LEU A 157 1.01 -1.14 14.12
C LEU A 157 1.85 -1.78 15.24
N PRO A 158 1.89 -3.13 15.31
CA PRO A 158 2.59 -3.88 16.35
C PRO A 158 4.11 -3.92 16.09
N LEU A 159 4.73 -2.76 15.86
CA LEU A 159 6.14 -2.65 15.52
C LEU A 159 6.78 -1.43 16.16
N THR A 160 8.08 -1.56 16.44
CA THR A 160 8.92 -0.50 16.97
C THR A 160 10.25 -0.53 16.22
N ILE A 161 10.72 0.64 15.76
CA ILE A 161 12.04 0.77 15.14
C ILE A 161 12.98 1.37 16.18
N TYR A 162 14.18 0.78 16.28
CA TYR A 162 15.24 1.23 17.16
C TYR A 162 16.47 1.69 16.36
N GLU A 163 17.03 2.82 16.75
CA GLU A 163 18.39 3.23 16.40
C GLU A 163 19.38 2.78 17.47
N THR A 164 20.64 2.65 17.08
CA THR A 164 21.72 2.20 17.96
C THR A 164 22.54 3.38 18.48
N ILE A 165 22.84 3.37 19.77
CA ILE A 165 23.52 4.47 20.45
C ILE A 165 24.53 3.89 21.43
N TYR A 166 25.72 4.50 21.44
CA TYR A 166 26.75 4.20 22.41
C TYR A 166 26.62 5.16 23.60
N GLU A 167 26.03 4.68 24.69
CA GLU A 167 26.03 5.35 25.99
C GLU A 167 27.12 4.72 26.86
N GLY A 168 28.33 5.27 26.78
CA GLY A 168 29.40 4.92 27.71
C GLY A 168 29.13 5.58 29.07
N GLU A 169 29.04 4.77 30.13
CA GLU A 169 29.28 5.28 31.48
C GLU A 169 30.74 5.77 31.53
N PRO A 170 31.01 7.05 31.88
CA PRO A 170 32.38 7.47 32.13
C PRO A 170 32.82 6.82 33.44
N THR A 171 33.45 5.66 33.37
CA THR A 171 34.18 5.08 34.50
C THR A 171 35.23 6.09 34.93
N LYS A 172 34.98 6.75 36.06
CA LYS A 172 35.99 7.55 36.74
C LYS A 172 37.15 6.62 37.11
N GLN A 173 38.32 6.94 36.57
CA GLN A 173 39.64 6.64 37.13
C GLN A 173 40.04 5.14 37.14
N ASP A 174 40.84 4.70 36.17
CA ASP A 174 42.20 4.22 36.46
C ASP A 174 43.08 4.08 35.21
N ASP A 175 44.34 4.47 35.36
CA ASP A 175 45.45 4.27 34.41
C ASP A 175 45.76 2.76 34.28
N SER A 176 45.00 2.04 33.46
CA SER A 176 45.42 0.73 32.99
C SER A 176 45.35 0.68 31.46
N MET A 177 46.52 0.51 30.83
CA MET A 177 46.61 0.17 29.41
C MET A 177 45.73 -1.05 29.15
N GLN A 178 44.63 -0.86 28.41
CA GLN A 178 43.84 -1.95 27.89
C GLN A 178 44.12 -2.12 26.40
N ILE A 179 44.49 -3.37 26.11
CA ILE A 179 44.82 -3.99 24.84
C ILE A 179 43.58 -4.04 23.95
N ASP A 180 43.76 -3.84 22.63
CA ASP A 180 42.77 -4.05 21.55
C ASP A 180 41.80 -5.21 21.85
N GLY A 181 40.62 -4.87 22.36
CA GLY A 181 39.63 -5.85 22.81
C GLY A 181 38.21 -5.27 22.86
N GLU A 182 37.69 -4.88 21.70
CA GLU A 182 36.27 -4.61 21.38
C GLU A 182 35.32 -4.31 22.57
N ASP A 183 35.53 -3.17 23.22
CA ASP A 183 34.65 -2.66 24.28
C ASP A 183 33.31 -2.22 23.71
N THR A 184 32.31 -3.09 23.86
CA THR A 184 30.90 -2.84 23.49
C THR A 184 29.99 -2.59 24.70
N SER A 185 30.62 -2.32 25.85
CA SER A 185 29.98 -1.91 27.10
C SER A 185 29.40 -0.49 26.95
N GLY A 186 28.22 -0.39 26.36
CA GLY A 186 27.52 0.89 26.18
C GLY A 186 26.49 0.90 25.04
N LEU A 187 26.38 -0.16 24.25
CA LEU A 187 25.41 -0.21 23.16
C LEU A 187 23.98 -0.32 23.72
N ARG A 188 23.15 0.68 23.41
CA ARG A 188 21.73 0.75 23.74
C ARG A 188 20.91 1.02 22.49
N PHE A 189 19.66 0.60 22.55
CA PHE A 189 18.64 0.81 21.54
C PHE A 189 17.75 1.97 21.95
N ARG A 190 17.50 2.90 21.03
CA ARG A 190 16.56 4.01 21.25
C ARG A 190 15.44 3.92 20.24
N SER A 191 14.19 4.01 20.70
CA SER A 191 13.05 4.01 19.80
C SER A 191 12.98 5.30 18.98
N ILE A 192 12.76 5.16 17.67
CA ILE A 192 12.62 6.28 16.74
C ILE A 192 11.22 6.28 16.10
N PRO A 193 10.66 7.47 15.81
CA PRO A 193 9.41 7.56 15.08
C PRO A 193 9.62 7.13 13.63
N TYR A 194 8.59 6.48 13.06
CA TYR A 194 8.57 6.10 11.66
C TYR A 194 7.28 6.59 11.00
N THR A 195 7.35 6.75 9.69
CA THR A 195 6.21 7.04 8.83
C THR A 195 6.05 5.93 7.81
N ILE A 196 4.83 5.70 7.34
CA ILE A 196 4.57 4.72 6.28
C ILE A 196 4.59 5.52 4.99
N GLU A 197 5.55 5.22 4.12
CA GLU A 197 5.64 5.80 2.80
C GLU A 197 5.03 4.81 1.81
N THR A 198 4.00 5.24 1.11
CA THR A 198 3.33 4.43 0.10
C THR A 198 3.43 5.14 -1.23
N ASP A 199 3.98 4.46 -2.24
CA ASP A 199 3.80 4.91 -3.62
C ASP A 199 2.31 4.83 -4.02
N GLU A 200 1.92 5.54 -5.09
CA GLU A 200 0.55 5.49 -5.61
C GLU A 200 0.13 4.04 -5.94
N THR A 201 1.05 3.28 -6.54
CA THR A 201 0.82 1.88 -6.88
C THR A 201 0.63 1.02 -5.63
N GLU A 202 1.46 1.22 -4.60
CA GLU A 202 1.37 0.50 -3.33
C GLU A 202 0.09 0.86 -2.58
N MET A 203 -0.30 2.13 -2.58
CA MET A 203 -1.52 2.60 -1.95
C MET A 203 -2.75 1.90 -2.53
N ILE A 204 -2.85 1.83 -3.87
CA ILE A 204 -3.94 1.13 -4.55
C ILE A 204 -3.91 -0.37 -4.22
N ALA A 205 -2.74 -0.99 -4.27
CA ALA A 205 -2.59 -2.42 -3.98
C ALA A 205 -2.99 -2.78 -2.54
N VAL A 206 -2.53 -1.99 -1.56
CA VAL A 206 -2.87 -2.20 -0.14
C VAL A 206 -4.34 -1.96 0.11
N ASP A 207 -4.94 -0.93 -0.48
CA ASP A 207 -6.37 -0.65 -0.37
C ASP A 207 -7.21 -1.80 -0.98
N TYR A 208 -6.80 -2.36 -2.12
CA TYR A 208 -7.43 -3.54 -2.73
C TYR A 208 -7.36 -4.78 -1.82
N VAL A 209 -6.18 -5.05 -1.24
CA VAL A 209 -6.00 -6.18 -0.31
C VAL A 209 -6.80 -5.98 0.98
N ALA A 210 -6.79 -4.76 1.54
CA ALA A 210 -7.50 -4.43 2.78
C ALA A 210 -9.03 -4.48 2.61
N LYS A 211 -9.54 -4.15 1.43
CA LYS A 211 -10.98 -4.28 1.08
C LYS A 211 -11.44 -5.72 0.90
N GLY A 212 -10.52 -6.69 0.87
CA GLY A 212 -10.85 -8.10 0.78
C GLY A 212 -10.87 -8.65 -0.65
N GLY A 213 -10.09 -8.08 -1.57
CA GLY A 213 -9.89 -8.58 -2.95
C GLY A 213 -9.36 -10.03 -3.05
N GLY A 214 -9.08 -10.70 -1.92
CA GLY A 214 -9.00 -12.15 -1.82
C GLY A 214 -10.26 -12.72 -1.17
N ASN A 215 -11.18 -13.27 -1.97
CA ASN A 215 -12.33 -14.09 -1.56
C ASN A 215 -11.96 -15.37 -0.74
N ALA A 216 -10.74 -15.47 -0.18
CA ALA A 216 -10.20 -16.68 0.44
C ALA A 216 -10.36 -16.74 1.97
N VAL A 217 -10.74 -15.66 2.67
CA VAL A 217 -10.83 -15.66 4.15
C VAL A 217 -12.27 -15.84 4.67
N ALA A 218 -13.29 -15.63 3.85
CA ALA A 218 -14.69 -15.75 4.29
C ALA A 218 -15.26 -17.18 4.28
N VAL A 219 -14.52 -18.19 3.81
CA VAL A 219 -15.04 -19.58 3.70
C VAL A 219 -14.62 -20.50 4.86
N ALA A 220 -13.77 -20.05 5.78
CA ALA A 220 -13.26 -20.91 6.87
C ALA A 220 -14.02 -20.77 8.21
N SER A 221 -15.20 -20.15 8.21
CA SER A 221 -16.01 -19.98 9.43
C SER A 221 -17.51 -20.12 9.16
N ALA A 222 -17.88 -21.15 8.40
CA ALA A 222 -19.22 -21.71 8.45
C ALA A 222 -19.10 -23.24 8.33
N ASP A 223 -19.81 -23.93 9.21
CA ASP A 223 -20.06 -25.37 9.23
C ASP A 223 -19.00 -26.24 9.94
N THR A 224 -19.01 -26.13 11.27
CA THR A 224 -18.84 -27.31 12.13
C THR A 224 -20.19 -28.00 12.27
N GLU A 225 -20.47 -29.02 11.45
CA GLU A 225 -21.35 -30.12 11.84
C GLU A 225 -20.74 -31.43 11.36
N ALA A 226 -20.36 -32.27 12.33
CA ALA A 226 -19.89 -33.62 12.10
C ALA A 226 -21.04 -34.51 11.60
N PRO A 227 -20.82 -35.39 10.62
CA PRO A 227 -21.66 -36.55 10.45
C PRO A 227 -20.98 -37.81 10.99
N ALA A 228 -21.74 -38.51 11.82
CA ALA A 228 -21.50 -39.88 12.21
C ALA A 228 -21.46 -40.83 10.99
N SER A 229 -20.77 -41.95 11.20
CA SER A 229 -20.62 -43.12 10.32
C SER A 229 -21.85 -43.52 9.50
N PRO A 230 -21.62 -44.17 8.35
CA PRO A 230 -22.32 -45.44 8.13
C PRO A 230 -21.43 -46.58 7.61
N GLU A 231 -21.94 -47.77 7.87
CA GLU A 231 -21.41 -49.09 7.61
C GLU A 231 -21.23 -49.43 6.13
N ALA A 232 -20.41 -50.46 5.89
CA ALA A 232 -20.15 -51.09 4.62
C ALA A 232 -21.42 -51.69 3.96
N LYS A 233 -21.51 -51.59 2.63
CA LYS A 233 -21.85 -52.72 1.74
C LYS A 233 -21.61 -52.43 0.26
N GLU A 234 -20.96 -53.42 -0.35
CA GLU A 234 -21.04 -53.95 -1.71
C GLU A 234 -20.66 -53.09 -2.93
N ARG A 235 -19.68 -53.65 -3.64
CA ARG A 235 -19.31 -53.40 -5.04
C ARG A 235 -20.18 -54.28 -5.92
N GLU A 236 -20.76 -53.74 -6.99
CA GLU A 236 -20.95 -54.51 -8.22
C GLU A 236 -21.09 -53.61 -9.47
N ASP A 237 -20.22 -53.92 -10.43
CA ASP A 237 -20.33 -53.91 -11.89
C ASP A 237 -20.80 -52.72 -12.73
N ARG A 238 -19.85 -52.35 -13.59
CA ARG A 238 -20.00 -51.62 -14.86
C ARG A 238 -20.78 -52.47 -15.86
N LYS A 239 -21.73 -51.86 -16.59
CA LYS A 239 -21.94 -51.92 -18.07
C LYS A 239 -23.41 -51.67 -18.45
N GLY A 240 -23.69 -50.58 -19.17
CA GLY A 240 -25.03 -50.36 -19.72
C GLY A 240 -25.18 -49.06 -20.51
N LYS A 241 -25.24 -49.20 -21.83
CA LYS A 241 -25.45 -48.16 -22.84
C LYS A 241 -26.95 -47.90 -22.97
N ARG A 242 -27.45 -46.66 -22.82
CA ARG A 242 -28.77 -46.27 -23.39
C ARG A 242 -28.91 -44.75 -23.59
N ARG A 243 -29.60 -44.43 -24.69
CA ARG A 243 -29.80 -43.11 -25.30
C ARG A 243 -31.02 -42.39 -24.70
N ALA A 244 -30.96 -41.06 -24.87
CA ALA A 244 -32.00 -40.03 -24.91
C ALA A 244 -33.48 -40.44 -24.79
N ASP A 245 -34.19 -39.74 -23.92
CA ASP A 245 -35.55 -39.26 -24.19
C ASP A 245 -35.78 -37.90 -23.50
N GLU A 246 -36.44 -37.00 -24.21
CA GLU A 246 -36.75 -35.62 -23.80
C GLU A 246 -38.11 -35.57 -23.09
N SER A 247 -38.22 -34.78 -22.02
CA SER A 247 -39.47 -34.08 -21.70
C SER A 247 -39.19 -32.76 -20.96
N PRO A 248 -39.80 -31.63 -21.38
CA PRO A 248 -39.46 -30.31 -20.88
C PRO A 248 -40.49 -29.82 -19.87
N GLU A 249 -40.32 -30.09 -18.58
CA GLU A 249 -41.27 -29.58 -17.57
C GLU A 249 -40.65 -29.47 -16.18
N ALA A 250 -39.59 -28.66 -16.04
CA ALA A 250 -39.13 -28.14 -14.76
C ALA A 250 -38.17 -26.94 -14.95
N ARG A 251 -38.70 -25.78 -15.32
CA ARG A 251 -38.00 -24.49 -15.15
C ARG A 251 -38.92 -23.49 -14.45
N LYS A 252 -39.14 -23.73 -13.16
CA LYS A 252 -39.57 -22.71 -12.19
C LYS A 252 -38.97 -23.04 -10.83
N ALA A 253 -37.67 -22.84 -10.69
CA ALA A 253 -36.99 -22.56 -9.43
C ALA A 253 -35.56 -22.11 -9.74
N PHE A 254 -35.09 -21.12 -8.99
CA PHE A 254 -33.76 -20.51 -9.01
C PHE A 254 -33.51 -19.45 -10.08
N ASP A 255 -34.17 -18.30 -9.89
CA ASP A 255 -33.66 -17.02 -10.40
C ASP A 255 -33.70 -15.95 -9.30
N ASP A 256 -33.31 -16.33 -8.07
CA ASP A 256 -33.32 -15.41 -6.91
C ASP A 256 -31.97 -15.33 -6.17
N ILE A 257 -30.89 -15.67 -6.87
CA ILE A 257 -29.52 -15.40 -6.39
C ILE A 257 -28.68 -14.98 -7.59
N THR A 258 -28.55 -13.66 -7.78
CA THR A 258 -27.35 -12.91 -8.25
C THR A 258 -27.76 -11.56 -8.85
N VAL A 259 -28.33 -10.69 -8.02
CA VAL A 259 -28.45 -9.23 -8.31
C VAL A 259 -27.16 -8.50 -7.90
N THR A 260 -26.06 -9.22 -7.60
CA THR A 260 -24.87 -8.64 -6.99
C THR A 260 -23.82 -8.10 -7.97
N ASN A 261 -24.10 -8.08 -9.28
CA ASN A 261 -23.18 -7.51 -10.29
C ASN A 261 -23.91 -6.57 -11.26
N ILE A 262 -24.64 -5.59 -10.71
CA ILE A 262 -25.29 -4.52 -11.51
C ILE A 262 -24.37 -3.29 -11.62
N LEU A 263 -23.30 -3.21 -10.84
CA LEU A 263 -22.36 -2.09 -10.90
C LEU A 263 -21.34 -2.35 -12.00
N SER A 264 -21.12 -1.34 -12.82
CA SER A 264 -19.99 -1.31 -13.74
C SER A 264 -18.67 -1.25 -12.93
N PRO A 265 -17.56 -1.77 -13.46
CA PRO A 265 -16.26 -1.68 -12.79
C PRO A 265 -15.88 -0.23 -12.40
N GLU A 266 -16.29 0.75 -13.20
CA GLU A 266 -16.08 2.17 -12.90
C GLU A 266 -16.86 2.65 -11.68
N GLU A 267 -18.10 2.18 -11.49
CA GLU A 267 -18.93 2.51 -10.32
C GLU A 267 -18.38 1.84 -9.06
N ASP A 268 -17.87 0.61 -9.16
CA ASP A 268 -17.20 -0.07 -8.06
C ASP A 268 -15.93 0.67 -7.62
N ASP A 269 -15.13 1.16 -8.57
CA ASP A 269 -13.95 1.99 -8.30
C ASP A 269 -14.32 3.33 -7.65
N GLN A 270 -15.43 3.95 -8.08
CA GLN A 270 -15.94 5.16 -7.44
C GLN A 270 -16.38 4.90 -6.01
N ILE A 271 -17.13 3.84 -5.75
CA ILE A 271 -17.56 3.44 -4.40
C ILE A 271 -16.34 3.12 -3.53
N ALA A 272 -15.36 2.41 -4.08
CA ALA A 272 -14.09 2.14 -3.43
C ALA A 272 -13.38 3.45 -3.05
N SER A 273 -13.28 4.43 -3.96
CA SER A 273 -12.65 5.72 -3.66
C SER A 273 -13.40 6.51 -2.57
N LEU A 274 -14.74 6.50 -2.61
CA LEU A 274 -15.59 7.22 -1.67
C LEU A 274 -15.53 6.59 -0.28
N THR A 275 -15.54 5.26 -0.19
CA THR A 275 -15.40 4.53 1.08
C THR A 275 -14.05 4.77 1.72
N THR A 276 -12.95 4.77 0.95
CA THR A 276 -11.62 5.10 1.45
C THR A 276 -11.58 6.52 2.00
N ARG A 277 -12.07 7.52 1.24
CA ARG A 277 -12.16 8.92 1.71
C ARG A 277 -13.00 9.03 2.98
N LEU A 278 -14.13 8.34 3.04
CA LEU A 278 -15.02 8.34 4.18
C LEU A 278 -14.31 7.79 5.44
N ASN A 279 -13.58 6.68 5.29
CA ASN A 279 -12.82 6.09 6.39
C ASN A 279 -11.71 7.04 6.87
N SER A 280 -11.00 7.71 5.95
CA SER A 280 -10.02 8.75 6.30
C SER A 280 -10.65 9.90 7.09
N VAL A 281 -11.84 10.36 6.70
CA VAL A 281 -12.58 11.42 7.42
C VAL A 281 -13.02 10.93 8.80
N ARG A 282 -13.53 9.70 8.94
CA ARG A 282 -13.87 9.11 10.25
C ARG A 282 -12.66 9.00 11.16
N MET A 283 -11.50 8.61 10.64
CA MET A 283 -10.25 8.55 11.41
C MET A 283 -9.83 9.94 11.88
N LEU A 284 -9.88 10.95 11.01
CA LEU A 284 -9.60 12.33 11.36
C LEU A 284 -10.56 12.86 12.43
N GLN A 285 -11.86 12.59 12.30
CA GLN A 285 -12.87 12.94 13.29
C GLN A 285 -12.59 12.28 14.65
N SER A 286 -12.25 10.99 14.67
CA SER A 286 -11.88 10.27 15.89
C SER A 286 -10.66 10.90 16.58
N ARG A 287 -9.62 11.23 15.80
CA ARG A 287 -8.40 11.90 16.31
C ARG A 287 -8.71 13.30 16.85
N LEU A 288 -9.54 14.09 16.17
CA LEU A 288 -9.98 15.40 16.64
C LEU A 288 -10.83 15.31 17.92
N SER A 289 -11.70 14.30 18.03
CA SER A 289 -12.47 14.03 19.25
C SER A 289 -11.55 13.70 20.43
N LEU A 290 -10.51 12.90 20.21
CA LEU A 290 -9.49 12.59 21.22
C LEU A 290 -8.75 13.86 21.66
N LEU A 291 -8.32 14.71 20.72
CA LEU A 291 -7.69 15.99 21.03
C LEU A 291 -8.62 16.92 21.83
N SER A 292 -9.91 16.98 21.46
CA SER A 292 -10.92 17.75 22.19
C SER A 292 -11.09 17.22 23.62
N THR A 293 -11.19 15.89 23.77
CA THR A 293 -11.29 15.23 25.08
C THR A 293 -10.06 15.51 25.94
N TYR A 294 -8.86 15.47 25.36
CA TYR A 294 -7.61 15.80 26.03
C TYR A 294 -7.56 17.26 26.49
N ILE A 295 -8.03 18.20 25.66
CA ILE A 295 -8.11 19.63 26.03
C ILE A 295 -9.11 19.83 27.17
N ASN A 296 -10.26 19.18 27.13
CA ASN A 296 -11.29 19.29 28.16
C ASN A 296 -10.92 18.59 29.47
N SER A 297 -10.02 17.59 29.44
CA SER A 297 -9.53 16.93 30.65
C SER A 297 -8.43 17.70 31.36
N LEU A 298 -7.90 18.77 30.76
CA LEU A 298 -6.95 19.66 31.41
C LEU A 298 -7.67 20.60 32.40
N PRO A 299 -7.06 20.89 33.56
CA PRO A 299 -7.68 21.78 34.54
C PRO A 299 -7.87 23.20 33.95
N PRO A 300 -8.98 23.89 34.26
CA PRO A 300 -9.22 25.23 33.76
C PRO A 300 -8.13 26.17 34.25
N ILE A 301 -7.36 26.73 33.32
CA ILE A 301 -6.35 27.75 33.59
C ILE A 301 -7.11 29.06 33.81
N ASN A 302 -7.36 29.41 35.07
CA ASN A 302 -7.96 30.70 35.41
C ASN A 302 -6.86 31.76 35.32
N VAL A 303 -6.77 32.45 34.17
CA VAL A 303 -5.74 33.47 33.87
C VAL A 303 -5.85 34.69 34.82
N SER A 304 -6.90 34.77 35.63
CA SER A 304 -7.24 35.92 36.47
C SER A 304 -6.74 35.85 37.92
N ASP A 305 -6.24 34.72 38.41
CA ASP A 305 -5.74 34.59 39.79
C ASP A 305 -4.25 34.18 39.81
N PRO A 306 -3.32 35.09 40.17
CA PRO A 306 -1.89 34.79 40.23
C PRO A 306 -1.49 33.89 41.41
N GLU A 307 -2.41 33.50 42.29
CA GLU A 307 -2.14 32.70 43.50
C GLU A 307 -2.66 31.25 43.46
N SER A 308 -3.29 30.82 42.36
CA SER A 308 -3.58 29.39 42.17
C SER A 308 -2.46 28.73 41.39
N GLU A 309 -1.46 28.19 42.09
CA GLU A 309 -0.47 27.28 41.53
C GLU A 309 -1.14 25.95 41.11
N THR A 310 -1.92 25.98 40.03
CA THR A 310 -2.30 24.76 39.32
C THR A 310 -1.07 24.33 38.54
N THR A 311 -0.24 23.50 39.14
CA THR A 311 0.97 22.95 38.53
C THR A 311 0.60 22.12 37.30
N LEU A 312 0.54 22.77 36.14
CA LEU A 312 0.46 22.08 34.85
C LEU A 312 1.66 21.14 34.78
N ASN A 313 1.40 19.83 34.72
CA ASN A 313 2.46 18.84 34.58
C ASN A 313 3.33 19.21 33.36
N PRO A 314 4.66 19.38 33.50
CA PRO A 314 5.54 19.83 32.41
C PRO A 314 5.49 18.91 31.18
N ALA A 315 5.03 17.66 31.33
CA ALA A 315 4.82 16.72 30.23
C ALA A 315 3.70 17.14 29.24
N ASN A 316 2.75 17.98 29.65
CA ASN A 316 1.62 18.41 28.82
C ASN A 316 1.96 19.62 27.91
N LEU A 317 2.96 20.41 28.30
CA LEU A 317 3.40 21.60 27.54
C LEU A 317 3.80 21.32 26.08
N PRO A 318 4.57 20.28 25.73
CA PRO A 318 4.90 19.99 24.33
C PRO A 318 3.65 19.67 23.49
N HIS A 319 2.68 18.96 24.06
CA HIS A 319 1.43 18.61 23.39
C HIS A 319 0.58 19.85 23.10
N LEU A 320 0.41 20.74 24.09
CA LEU A 320 -0.31 22.01 23.93
C LEU A 320 0.36 22.94 22.90
N ARG A 321 1.70 23.00 22.89
CA ARG A 321 2.45 23.75 21.88
C ARG A 321 2.20 23.22 20.48
N ASN A 322 2.21 21.89 20.31
CA ASN A 322 1.96 21.24 19.02
C ASN A 322 0.52 21.47 18.54
N ILE A 323 -0.47 21.41 19.45
CA ILE A 323 -1.87 21.73 19.14
C ILE A 323 -2.01 23.19 18.68
N LYS A 324 -1.40 24.14 19.40
CA LYS A 324 -1.40 25.55 19.00
C LYS A 324 -0.75 25.74 17.62
N ALA A 325 0.38 25.08 17.37
CA ALA A 325 1.05 25.11 16.06
C ALA A 325 0.14 24.58 14.94
N LEU A 326 -0.58 23.47 15.18
CA LEU A 326 -1.54 22.90 14.22
C LEU A 326 -2.63 23.91 13.87
N ILE A 327 -3.27 24.54 14.86
CA ILE A 327 -4.32 25.53 14.64
C ILE A 327 -3.80 26.71 13.83
N THR A 328 -2.64 27.25 14.18
CA THR A 328 -2.05 28.39 13.43
C THR A 328 -1.72 28.04 11.98
N ARG A 329 -1.28 26.80 11.72
CA ARG A 329 -0.99 26.33 10.36
C ARG A 329 -2.25 26.08 9.55
N LEU A 330 -3.33 25.65 10.18
CA LEU A 330 -4.63 25.49 9.51
C LEU A 330 -5.17 26.84 9.03
N SER A 331 -5.02 27.90 9.84
CA SER A 331 -5.36 29.27 9.45
C SER A 331 -4.51 29.82 8.30
N LEU A 332 -3.31 29.28 8.08
CA LEU A 332 -2.45 29.65 6.94
C LEU A 332 -2.83 28.92 5.64
N LEU A 333 -3.37 27.69 5.74
CA LEU A 333 -3.87 26.94 4.58
C LEU A 333 -5.23 27.45 4.10
N SER A 334 -6.07 27.93 5.04
CA SER A 334 -7.36 28.55 4.75
C SER A 334 -7.31 30.02 5.19
N PRO A 335 -6.68 30.92 4.42
CA PRO A 335 -6.82 32.34 4.69
C PRO A 335 -8.31 32.64 4.72
N HIS A 336 -8.78 33.18 5.84
CA HIS A 336 -10.19 33.49 6.00
C HIS A 336 -10.54 34.53 4.95
N SER A 337 -11.58 34.23 4.17
CA SER A 337 -12.27 35.17 3.30
C SER A 337 -13.00 36.23 4.13
N ASP A 338 -12.30 36.93 5.02
CA ASP A 338 -12.83 38.06 5.74
C ASP A 338 -12.68 39.28 4.84
N THR A 339 -13.59 39.42 3.89
CA THR A 339 -14.01 40.75 3.47
C THR A 339 -14.89 41.31 4.60
N PRO A 340 -14.43 42.25 5.43
CA PRO A 340 -15.31 42.89 6.39
C PRO A 340 -16.30 43.76 5.61
N ALA A 341 -17.50 43.24 5.41
CA ALA A 341 -18.67 44.08 5.26
C ALA A 341 -18.81 44.90 6.55
N SER A 342 -18.86 46.22 6.40
CA SER A 342 -19.11 47.23 7.44
C SER A 342 -17.88 47.79 8.17
N THR A 343 -17.35 48.88 7.62
CA THR A 343 -17.03 50.06 8.43
C THR A 343 -17.79 51.26 7.88
N LEU A 344 -19.01 51.48 8.39
CA LEU A 344 -19.62 52.80 8.40
C LEU A 344 -18.76 53.71 9.30
N SER A 345 -18.07 54.70 8.74
CA SER A 345 -18.04 56.10 9.23
C SER A 345 -16.99 56.95 8.51
N THR A 346 -17.51 57.91 7.73
CA THR A 346 -17.04 59.31 7.62
C THR A 346 -15.55 59.56 7.41
N THR A 347 -15.15 59.93 6.19
CA THR A 347 -14.70 61.29 5.83
C THR A 347 -14.47 61.38 4.32
N SER A 348 -14.97 62.47 3.75
CA SER A 348 -14.94 62.91 2.35
C SER A 348 -13.61 62.75 1.60
N VAL A 349 -13.62 61.99 0.49
CA VAL A 349 -13.00 62.34 -0.82
C VAL A 349 -13.69 61.48 -1.91
N PRO A 350 -14.19 62.03 -3.03
CA PRO A 350 -14.64 61.22 -4.16
C PRO A 350 -13.41 60.81 -4.98
N VAL A 351 -12.81 59.67 -4.65
CA VAL A 351 -11.92 58.96 -5.59
C VAL A 351 -12.79 57.95 -6.33
N THR A 352 -12.86 58.11 -7.65
CA THR A 352 -13.45 57.16 -8.60
C THR A 352 -13.12 55.71 -8.23
N PRO A 353 -14.11 54.80 -8.12
CA PRO A 353 -13.84 53.40 -7.88
C PRO A 353 -13.23 52.81 -9.15
N VAL A 354 -11.91 52.61 -9.13
CA VAL A 354 -11.28 51.61 -10.00
C VAL A 354 -11.91 50.27 -9.64
N PRO A 355 -12.40 49.47 -10.60
CA PRO A 355 -12.80 48.10 -10.30
C PRO A 355 -11.52 47.31 -10.03
N THR A 356 -11.04 47.35 -8.80
CA THR A 356 -10.01 46.42 -8.33
C THR A 356 -10.66 45.05 -8.40
N GLN A 357 -10.23 44.25 -9.38
CA GLN A 357 -10.60 42.85 -9.51
C GLN A 357 -10.46 42.18 -8.14
N PRO A 358 -11.39 41.28 -7.75
CA PRO A 358 -11.24 40.51 -6.53
C PRO A 358 -9.87 39.84 -6.59
N GLN A 359 -9.00 40.15 -5.63
CA GLN A 359 -7.73 39.45 -5.44
C GLN A 359 -8.11 38.03 -5.00
N ILE A 360 -8.42 37.18 -5.97
CA ILE A 360 -8.71 35.76 -5.75
C ILE A 360 -7.42 35.15 -5.23
N ASP A 361 -7.46 34.56 -4.03
CA ASP A 361 -6.30 33.93 -3.41
C ASP A 361 -5.62 32.98 -4.42
N PRO A 362 -4.29 33.04 -4.58
CA PRO A 362 -3.59 32.30 -5.64
C PRO A 362 -3.82 30.79 -5.57
N LEU A 363 -4.04 30.25 -4.37
CA LEU A 363 -4.39 28.85 -4.14
C LEU A 363 -5.78 28.51 -4.70
N THR A 364 -6.78 29.37 -4.44
CA THR A 364 -8.14 29.17 -4.94
C THR A 364 -8.22 29.29 -6.46
N HIS A 365 -7.45 30.21 -7.05
CA HIS A 365 -7.31 30.34 -8.49
C HIS A 365 -6.65 29.09 -9.10
N ALA A 366 -5.56 28.57 -8.49
CA ALA A 366 -4.90 27.35 -8.95
C ALA A 366 -5.82 26.13 -8.88
N GLN A 367 -6.61 25.99 -7.80
CA GLN A 367 -7.61 24.92 -7.66
C GLN A 367 -8.72 25.03 -8.72
N GLN A 368 -9.20 26.23 -9.02
CA GLN A 368 -10.19 26.46 -10.06
C GLN A 368 -9.64 26.13 -11.46
N ALA A 369 -8.41 26.53 -11.76
CA ALA A 369 -7.74 26.20 -13.01
C ALA A 369 -7.62 24.68 -13.18
N GLN A 370 -7.15 23.96 -12.16
CA GLN A 370 -7.08 22.50 -12.18
C GLN A 370 -8.46 21.85 -12.40
N THR A 371 -9.51 22.37 -11.76
CA THR A 371 -10.88 21.85 -11.93
C THR A 371 -11.39 22.07 -13.35
N ASN A 372 -11.13 23.24 -13.93
CA ASN A 372 -11.50 23.54 -15.32
C ASN A 372 -10.77 22.63 -16.30
N ASP A 373 -9.47 22.38 -16.09
CA ASP A 373 -8.67 21.50 -16.95
C ASP A 373 -9.19 20.05 -16.91
N VAL A 374 -9.49 19.53 -15.71
CA VAL A 374 -10.08 18.18 -15.55
C VAL A 374 -11.45 18.11 -16.25
N ASN A 375 -12.29 19.13 -16.09
CA ASN A 375 -13.61 19.18 -16.75
C ASN A 375 -13.48 19.21 -18.29
N LEU A 376 -12.58 20.03 -18.83
CA LEU A 376 -12.31 20.07 -20.27
C LEU A 376 -11.81 18.72 -20.78
N SER A 377 -10.89 18.07 -20.06
CA SER A 377 -10.38 16.74 -20.42
C SER A 377 -11.49 15.68 -20.40
N SER A 378 -12.39 15.73 -19.41
CA SER A 378 -13.55 14.84 -19.31
C SER A 378 -14.54 15.07 -20.47
N LEU A 379 -14.78 16.32 -20.85
CA LEU A 379 -15.67 16.66 -21.96
C LEU A 379 -15.08 16.19 -23.30
N LEU A 380 -13.76 16.33 -23.47
CA LEU A 380 -13.05 15.80 -24.65
C LEU A 380 -13.10 14.27 -24.71
N ALA A 381 -12.99 13.58 -23.58
CA ALA A 381 -13.14 12.13 -23.51
C ALA A 381 -14.55 11.70 -23.91
N LEU A 382 -15.59 12.39 -23.42
CA LEU A 382 -16.98 12.14 -23.79
C LEU A 382 -17.23 12.38 -25.28
N LEU A 383 -16.71 13.47 -25.84
CA LEU A 383 -16.78 13.72 -27.27
C LEU A 383 -16.05 12.65 -28.10
N GLY A 384 -14.94 12.13 -27.60
CA GLY A 384 -14.23 11.00 -28.18
C GLY A 384 -15.08 9.72 -28.19
N GLN A 385 -15.76 9.41 -27.07
CA GLN A 385 -16.68 8.28 -26.96
C GLN A 385 -17.89 8.43 -27.91
N ASP A 386 -18.47 9.63 -28.01
CA ASP A 386 -19.58 9.91 -28.93
C ASP A 386 -19.16 9.73 -30.40
N VAL A 387 -17.96 10.21 -30.76
CA VAL A 387 -17.40 10.01 -32.12
C VAL A 387 -17.16 8.54 -32.40
N GLN A 388 -16.64 7.78 -31.42
CA GLN A 388 -16.47 6.34 -31.54
C GLN A 388 -17.82 5.63 -31.71
N GLY A 389 -18.82 5.98 -30.91
CA GLY A 389 -20.18 5.47 -31.02
C GLY A 389 -20.84 5.79 -32.37
N LEU A 390 -20.68 7.02 -32.87
CA LEU A 390 -21.15 7.43 -34.19
C LEU A 390 -20.45 6.64 -35.31
N SER A 391 -19.14 6.41 -35.18
CA SER A 391 -18.37 5.62 -36.14
C SER A 391 -18.84 4.16 -36.18
N GLU A 392 -19.17 3.58 -35.03
CA GLU A 392 -19.67 2.21 -34.92
C GLU A 392 -21.09 2.09 -35.49
N LEU A 393 -21.95 3.08 -35.21
CA LEU A 393 -23.28 3.20 -35.82
C LEU A 393 -23.17 3.32 -37.35
N GLY A 394 -22.24 4.15 -37.85
CA GLY A 394 -21.97 4.31 -39.27
C GLY A 394 -21.54 3.00 -39.94
N ARG A 395 -20.65 2.23 -39.30
CA ARG A 395 -20.26 0.89 -39.76
C ARG A 395 -21.45 -0.07 -39.81
N LYS A 396 -22.26 -0.12 -38.75
CA LYS A 396 -23.47 -0.96 -38.68
C LYS A 396 -24.49 -0.54 -39.76
N PHE A 397 -24.70 0.76 -39.94
CA PHE A 397 -25.59 1.29 -40.97
C PHE A 397 -25.12 0.94 -42.38
N ALA A 398 -23.84 1.09 -42.69
CA ALA A 398 -23.29 0.72 -44.00
C ALA A 398 -23.49 -0.76 -44.32
N ILE A 399 -23.33 -1.65 -43.33
CA ILE A 399 -23.61 -3.09 -43.47
C ILE A 399 -25.08 -3.33 -43.77
N VAL A 400 -25.99 -2.68 -43.02
CA VAL A 400 -27.44 -2.80 -43.22
C VAL A 400 -27.87 -2.24 -44.58
N GLU A 401 -27.29 -1.13 -45.01
CA GLU A 401 -27.59 -0.52 -46.30
C GLU A 401 -27.09 -1.39 -47.45
N ALA A 402 -25.86 -1.91 -47.38
CA ALA A 402 -25.34 -2.87 -48.35
C ALA A 402 -26.20 -4.13 -48.44
N ALA A 403 -26.66 -4.66 -47.29
CA ALA A 403 -27.58 -5.79 -47.23
C ALA A 403 -28.94 -5.44 -47.88
N ARG A 404 -29.49 -4.25 -47.62
CA ARG A 404 -30.75 -3.77 -48.21
C ARG A 404 -30.65 -3.59 -49.72
N GLN A 405 -29.56 -3.00 -50.23
CA GLN A 405 -29.29 -2.86 -51.66
C GLN A 405 -29.14 -4.22 -52.35
N SER A 406 -28.49 -5.20 -51.70
CA SER A 406 -28.40 -6.57 -52.22
C SER A 406 -29.77 -7.26 -52.32
N LYS A 407 -30.68 -6.99 -51.38
CA LYS A 407 -32.06 -7.54 -51.36
C LYS A 407 -32.94 -6.87 -52.41
N GLY A 408 -32.77 -5.57 -52.65
CA GLY A 408 -33.47 -4.83 -53.71
C GLY A 408 -33.11 -5.31 -55.12
N LYS A 409 -31.88 -5.78 -55.34
CA LYS A 409 -31.42 -6.31 -56.65
C LYS A 409 -32.01 -7.69 -57.00
N LYS A 410 -32.58 -8.43 -56.04
CA LYS A 410 -33.26 -9.73 -56.28
C LYS A 410 -34.74 -9.61 -56.68
N ILE A 411 -35.38 -8.45 -56.55
CA ILE A 411 -36.80 -8.26 -56.88
C ILE A 411 -37.01 -7.62 -58.27
N GLY A 412 -35.95 -7.08 -58.90
CA GLY A 412 -36.04 -6.32 -60.15
C GLY A 412 -35.49 -6.99 -61.42
N GLY A 413 -35.15 -8.28 -61.43
CA GLY A 413 -34.55 -8.91 -62.63
C GLY A 413 -34.71 -10.41 -62.65
N GLY A 414 -35.74 -10.90 -63.34
CA GLY A 414 -36.01 -12.34 -63.47
C GLY A 414 -37.09 -12.67 -64.49
N GLY A 415 -37.12 -11.96 -65.62
CA GLY A 415 -37.86 -12.35 -66.81
C GLY A 415 -36.87 -12.62 -67.95
N GLY A 416 -36.89 -13.84 -68.50
CA GLY A 416 -36.12 -14.21 -69.68
C GLY A 416 -35.19 -15.40 -69.48
N GLY A 417 -35.75 -16.61 -69.51
CA GLY A 417 -34.97 -17.81 -69.74
C GLY A 417 -34.53 -17.88 -71.20
N ALA A 418 -33.30 -18.31 -71.45
CA ALA A 418 -32.88 -18.83 -72.73
C ALA A 418 -31.67 -19.76 -72.53
N MET A 419 -31.95 -21.07 -72.56
CA MET A 419 -30.95 -22.07 -72.95
C MET A 419 -30.55 -21.82 -74.41
N GLY A 420 -29.26 -21.92 -74.71
CA GLY A 420 -28.76 -21.89 -76.08
C GLY A 420 -27.30 -22.32 -76.14
N MET A 421 -27.07 -23.63 -76.25
CA MET A 421 -25.80 -24.22 -76.69
C MET A 421 -25.48 -23.76 -78.13
N GLY A 422 -24.21 -23.47 -78.42
CA GLY A 422 -23.74 -23.24 -79.79
C GLY A 422 -22.22 -23.09 -79.88
N MET A 423 -21.56 -24.16 -80.30
CA MET A 423 -20.13 -24.27 -80.64
C MET A 423 -19.66 -23.26 -81.70
N GLY A 424 -18.39 -22.83 -81.61
CA GLY A 424 -17.67 -22.11 -82.69
C GLY A 424 -16.17 -21.95 -82.39
N PHE A 425 -15.34 -22.55 -83.24
CA PHE A 425 -13.89 -22.81 -83.18
C PHE A 425 -13.02 -21.54 -83.56
N PRO A 426 -11.68 -21.62 -83.73
CA PRO A 426 -10.60 -21.36 -82.76
C PRO A 426 -9.71 -20.13 -83.13
N GLY A 427 -8.66 -19.85 -82.34
CA GLY A 427 -7.45 -19.21 -82.90
C GLY A 427 -6.53 -18.49 -81.92
N TYR A 428 -5.28 -18.96 -81.84
CA TYR A 428 -4.01 -18.23 -81.67
C TYR A 428 -3.89 -17.22 -80.49
N GLY A 429 -2.90 -17.27 -79.60
CA GLY A 429 -1.61 -17.95 -79.58
C GLY A 429 -0.72 -17.26 -78.53
N GLY A 430 0.32 -17.96 -78.08
CA GLY A 430 1.44 -17.44 -77.26
C GLY A 430 1.14 -17.43 -75.75
N GLY A 431 1.83 -18.16 -74.88
CA GLY A 431 3.16 -18.75 -74.96
C GLY A 431 4.12 -18.00 -74.03
N GLY A 432 4.63 -18.70 -73.01
CA GLY A 432 5.71 -18.26 -72.11
C GLY A 432 5.23 -18.00 -70.68
N GLY A 433 5.49 -18.83 -69.66
CA GLY A 433 6.47 -19.90 -69.52
C GLY A 433 7.77 -19.40 -68.87
N GLY A 434 8.04 -19.84 -67.64
CA GLY A 434 9.31 -19.68 -66.90
C GLY A 434 9.14 -18.81 -65.65
N GLY A 435 9.21 -19.30 -64.41
CA GLY A 435 9.86 -20.51 -63.90
C GLY A 435 11.36 -20.27 -63.75
N GLY A 436 11.84 -20.06 -62.53
CA GLY A 436 13.27 -19.93 -62.24
C GLY A 436 13.57 -19.52 -60.80
N ALA A 437 13.75 -20.53 -59.96
CA ALA A 437 14.36 -20.45 -58.63
C ALA A 437 15.90 -20.55 -58.74
N GLY A 438 16.59 -20.22 -57.65
CA GLY A 438 18.04 -20.46 -57.43
C GLY A 438 18.76 -19.14 -57.16
N ASP A 439 19.09 -18.79 -55.92
CA ASP A 439 20.24 -19.30 -55.15
C ASP A 439 21.57 -18.86 -55.80
N ASP A 440 22.26 -17.89 -55.20
CA ASP A 440 23.62 -18.13 -54.72
C ASP A 440 24.19 -16.97 -53.89
N SER A 441 24.88 -17.42 -52.85
CA SER A 441 25.86 -16.78 -51.97
C SER A 441 26.91 -15.91 -52.70
N LEU A 442 27.31 -14.75 -52.13
CA LEU A 442 28.70 -14.46 -51.70
C LEU A 442 28.91 -12.98 -51.27
N MET A 443 29.52 -12.84 -50.10
CA MET A 443 30.53 -11.85 -49.69
C MET A 443 30.45 -10.40 -50.22
N THR A 444 30.15 -9.46 -49.31
CA THR A 444 31.16 -8.52 -48.77
C THR A 444 30.70 -7.92 -47.46
#